data_AF-A0A392TEE2-F1
#
_entry.id   AF-A0A392TEE2-F1
#
_cell.length_a   1.000
_cell.length_b   1.000
_cell.length_c   1.000
_cell.angle_alpha   90.00
_cell.angle_beta   90.00
_cell.angle_gamma   90.00
#
_symmetry.space_group_name_H-M   'P 1'
#
loop_
_entity.id
_entity.type
_entity.pdbx_description
1 polymer ?
#
loop_
_entity_poly.entity_id
_entity_poly.type
_entity_poly.pdbx_seq_one_letter_code
_entity_poly.pdbx_strand_id
1 'polypeptide(L)' 'MGCTKENKTTLGTYVLREKANNWWRNVKLRMGADDGAIVLELFKREFLWKYFSADVKNKKVVEFMELKQGN' A
#
# COMPACT_ATOMS: atom_id res chain seq x y z
N MET A 1 16.78 -26.40 -14.28
CA MET A 1 16.82 -25.54 -13.07
C MET A 1 15.57 -24.68 -13.05
N GLY A 2 14.68 -24.90 -12.08
CA GLY A 2 13.44 -24.13 -11.94
C GLY A 2 13.61 -22.92 -11.03
N CYS A 3 12.76 -21.91 -11.20
CA CYS A 3 12.73 -20.74 -10.32
C CYS A 3 12.22 -21.15 -8.92
N THR A 4 13.05 -20.97 -7.89
CA THR A 4 12.71 -21.29 -6.50
C THR A 4 11.62 -20.36 -5.98
N LYS A 5 10.95 -20.78 -4.90
CA LYS A 5 9.90 -19.96 -4.27
C LYS A 5 10.47 -18.62 -3.79
N GLU A 6 11.70 -18.63 -3.29
CA GLU A 6 12.44 -17.46 -2.81
C GLU A 6 12.73 -16.47 -3.95
N ASN A 7 13.12 -16.98 -5.13
CA ASN A 7 13.36 -16.14 -6.30
C ASN A 7 12.06 -15.50 -6.81
N LYS A 8 10.96 -16.25 -6.81
CA LYS A 8 9.62 -15.71 -7.18
C LYS A 8 9.16 -14.63 -6.20
N THR A 9 9.34 -14.86 -4.90
CA THR A 9 9.00 -13.88 -3.85
C THR A 9 9.83 -12.61 -4.03
N THR A 10 11.14 -12.74 -4.18
CA THR A 10 12.06 -11.61 -4.38
C THR A 10 11.64 -10.77 -5.58
N LEU A 11 11.43 -11.42 -6.73
CA LEU A 11 10.98 -10.74 -7.95
C LEU A 11 9.62 -10.05 -7.76
N GLY A 12 8.67 -10.72 -7.11
CA GLY A 12 7.37 -10.15 -6.78
C GLY A 12 7.48 -8.88 -5.92
N THR A 13 8.34 -8.90 -4.90
CA THR A 13 8.60 -7.73 -4.05
C THR A 13 9.21 -6.57 -4.84
N TYR A 14 10.15 -6.82 -5.74
CA TYR A 14 10.73 -5.78 -6.59
C TYR A 14 9.68 -5.16 -7.52
N VAL A 15 8.87 -5.98 -8.19
CA VAL A 15 7.82 -5.50 -9.10
C VAL A 15 6.78 -4.66 -8.34
N LEU A 16 6.38 -5.08 -7.13
CA LEU A 16 5.46 -4.31 -6.30
C LEU A 16 6.07 -2.96 -5.88
N ARG A 17 7.35 -2.96 -5.49
CA ARG A 17 8.08 -1.73 -5.15
C ARG A 17 8.11 -0.75 -6.32
N GLU A 18 8.46 -1.21 -7.51
CA GLU A 18 8.50 -0.34 -8.70
C GLU A 18 7.12 0.19 -9.08
N LYS A 19 6.08 -0.65 -9.04
CA LYS A 19 4.70 -0.22 -9.28
C LYS A 19 4.25 0.85 -8.28
N ALA A 20 4.56 0.68 -7.00
CA ALA A 20 4.25 1.66 -5.97
C ALA A 20 4.98 2.99 -6.21
N ASN A 21 6.27 2.95 -6.54
CA ASN A 21 7.07 4.13 -6.85
C ASN A 21 6.55 4.90 -8.07
N ASN A 22 6.26 4.18 -9.17
CA ASN A 22 5.74 4.78 -10.39
C ASN A 22 4.35 5.41 -10.17
N TRP A 23 3.48 4.72 -9.44
CA TRP A 23 2.18 5.28 -9.06
C TRP A 23 2.33 6.57 -8.25
N TRP A 24 3.19 6.56 -7.22
CA TRP A 24 3.36 7.73 -6.35
C TRP A 24 3.92 8.93 -7.11
N ARG A 25 4.89 8.72 -8.01
CA ARG A 25 5.42 9.78 -8.88
C ARG A 25 4.32 10.43 -9.70
N ASN A 26 3.41 9.64 -10.28
CA ASN A 26 2.28 10.15 -11.06
C ASN A 26 1.26 10.91 -10.19
N VAL A 27 1.02 10.47 -8.95
CA VAL A 27 0.14 11.18 -8.01
C VAL A 27 0.72 12.54 -7.65
N LYS A 28 2.03 12.60 -7.32
CA LYS A 28 2.71 13.86 -7.01
C LYS A 28 2.64 14.86 -8.17
N LEU A 29 2.88 14.39 -9.40
CA LEU A 29 2.77 15.22 -10.60
C LEU A 29 1.37 15.83 -10.76
N ARG A 30 0.30 15.05 -10.55
CA ARG A 30 -1.08 15.56 -10.62
C ARG A 30 -1.42 16.55 -9.52
N MET A 31 -0.76 16.47 -8.39
CA MET A 31 -1.02 17.32 -7.22
C MET A 31 -0.18 18.61 -7.21
N GLY A 32 0.80 18.75 -8.12
CA GLY A 32 1.72 19.89 -8.11
C GLY A 32 2.54 20.00 -6.81
N ALA A 33 2.73 18.90 -6.09
CA ALA A 33 3.41 18.87 -4.79
C ALA A 33 4.91 18.64 -4.99
N ASP A 34 5.69 19.73 -4.94
CA ASP A 34 7.13 19.71 -5.18
C ASP A 34 8.00 19.71 -3.91
N ASP A 35 7.41 19.75 -2.69
CA ASP A 35 8.19 19.90 -1.45
C ASP A 35 7.78 18.95 -0.28
N GLY A 36 8.80 18.49 0.46
CA GLY A 36 8.90 17.16 1.08
C GLY A 36 8.13 16.88 2.38
N ALA A 37 7.55 17.89 3.06
CA ALA A 37 6.84 17.68 4.33
C ALA A 37 5.36 17.32 4.15
N ILE A 38 4.70 17.93 3.15
CA ILE A 38 3.29 17.69 2.81
C ILE A 38 3.12 16.31 2.12
N VAL A 39 4.20 15.77 1.54
CA VAL A 39 4.23 14.53 0.77
C VAL A 39 3.90 13.28 1.60
N LEU A 40 4.27 13.20 2.88
CA LEU A 40 4.12 11.95 3.65
C LEU A 40 2.67 11.68 4.10
N GLU A 41 1.97 12.69 4.61
CA GLU A 41 0.56 12.54 5.02
C GLU A 41 -0.36 12.36 3.81
N LEU A 42 -0.10 13.07 2.71
CA LEU A 42 -0.78 12.81 1.44
C LEU A 42 -0.46 11.41 0.90
N PHE A 43 0.78 10.96 1.00
CA PHE A 43 1.14 9.59 0.61
C PHE A 43 0.29 8.58 1.37
N LYS A 44 0.22 8.69 2.71
CA LYS A 44 -0.58 7.78 3.53
C LYS A 44 -2.05 7.79 3.11
N ARG A 45 -2.65 8.97 2.91
CA ARG A 45 -4.06 9.10 2.49
C ARG A 45 -4.32 8.41 1.15
N GLU A 46 -3.53 8.75 0.13
CA GLU A 46 -3.71 8.24 -1.23
C GLU A 46 -3.38 6.75 -1.33
N PHE A 47 -2.36 6.30 -0.58
CA PHE A 47 -1.95 4.90 -0.52
C PHE A 47 -3.05 4.05 0.11
N LEU A 48 -3.59 4.50 1.25
CA LEU A 48 -4.71 3.83 1.89
C LEU A 48 -5.95 3.84 1.01
N TRP A 49 -6.25 4.91 0.28
CA TRP A 49 -7.40 4.92 -0.61
C TRP A 49 -7.25 3.95 -1.78
N LYS A 50 -6.06 3.88 -2.41
CA LYS A 50 -5.81 3.01 -3.56
C LYS A 50 -5.70 1.52 -3.22
N TYR A 51 -5.00 1.19 -2.14
CA TYR A 51 -4.67 -0.19 -1.80
C TYR A 51 -5.54 -0.78 -0.69
N PHE A 52 -6.18 0.07 0.11
CA PHE A 52 -7.16 -0.34 1.12
C PHE A 52 -8.53 0.25 0.74
N SER A 53 -9.19 -0.40 -0.23
CA SER A 53 -10.55 -0.04 -0.63
C SER A 53 -11.49 -0.01 0.57
N ALA A 54 -12.63 0.68 0.42
CA ALA A 54 -13.66 0.73 1.46
C ALA A 54 -14.03 -0.67 1.96
N ASP A 55 -14.09 -1.66 1.07
CA ASP A 55 -14.39 -3.05 1.41
C ASP A 55 -13.33 -3.69 2.31
N VAL A 56 -12.05 -3.47 2.03
CA VAL A 56 -10.95 -3.99 2.86
C VAL A 56 -10.97 -3.33 4.23
N LYS A 57 -11.26 -2.01 4.29
CA LYS A 57 -11.42 -1.29 5.56
C LYS A 57 -12.62 -1.79 6.35
N ASN A 58 -13.77 -1.96 5.71
CA ASN A 58 -14.99 -2.47 6.32
C ASN A 58 -14.78 -3.89 6.87
N LYS A 59 -14.11 -4.75 6.11
CA LYS A 59 -13.76 -6.10 6.59
C LYS A 59 -12.87 -6.05 7.83
N LYS A 60 -11.87 -5.16 7.87
CA LYS A 60 -11.01 -4.96 9.05
C LYS A 60 -11.78 -4.42 10.26
N VAL A 61 -12.79 -3.57 10.05
CA VAL A 61 -13.68 -3.09 11.12
C VAL A 61 -14.52 -4.23 11.68
N VAL A 62 -15.09 -5.09 10.83
CA VAL A 62 -15.83 -6.28 11.28
C VAL A 62 -14.91 -7.22 12.07
N GLU A 63 -13.73 -7.55 11.53
CA GLU A 63 -12.73 -8.37 12.24
C GLU A 63 -12.39 -7.75 13.61
N PHE A 64 -12.24 -6.42 13.69
CA PHE A 64 -11.96 -5.71 14.94
C PHE A 64 -13.12 -5.77 15.95
N MET A 65 -14.37 -5.65 15.48
CA MET A 65 -15.56 -5.78 16.35
C MET A 65 -15.72 -7.20 16.92
N GLU A 66 -15.28 -8.20 16.17
CA GLU A 66 -15.32 -9.60 16.57
C GLU A 66 -14.14 -9.99 17.49
N LEU A 67 -13.14 -9.12 17.65
CA LEU A 67 -12.05 -9.36 18.59
C LEU A 67 -12.61 -9.45 20.01
N LYS A 68 -12.42 -10.61 20.62
CA LYS A 68 -12.57 -10.80 22.06
C LYS A 68 -11.19 -10.67 22.69
N GLN A 69 -11.11 -9.89 23.76
CA GLN A 69 -9.91 -9.85 24.60
C GLN A 69 -9.72 -11.27 25.17
N GLY A 70 -8.58 -11.90 24.86
CA GLY A 70 -8.21 -13.18 25.47
C GLY A 70 -8.03 -12.99 26.98
N ASN A 71 -8.43 -14.01 27.75
CA ASN A 71 -8.29 -14.04 29.20
C ASN A 71 -6.83 -13.97 29.64
#